data_AF-A0A538TN90-F1
#
_entry.id   AF-A0A538TN90-F1
#
_cell.length_a   1.000
_cell.length_b   1.000
_cell.length_c   1.000
_cell.angle_alpha   90.00
_cell.angle_beta   90.00
_cell.angle_gamma   90.00
#
_symmetry.space_group_name_H-M   'P 1'
#
loop_
_entity.id
_entity.type
_entity.pdbx_description
1 polymer ?
#
loop_
_entity_poly.entity_id
_entity_poly.type
_entity_poly.pdbx_seq_one_letter_code
_entity_poly.pdbx_strand_id
1 'polypeptide(L)'
;MPHPVTKLEIIAALESNAQSIVAFFSSLSDPLALEGDADHWGPAHHLVHLTRANVSVERALRSVTLPLHPTARSRTYAEVRGAAASALAGTSKERLLEMGRTVVIASDAALADIVDAFASTSAELRDAASTWAEDALDRHALAHPLMGELTVREMLLFFIVHERHHLKIVRTRLESQPPTESLGRRDEAGRDRGRDDRRGRDLA
;
A
#
# COMPACT_ATOMS: atom_id res chain seq x y z
N MET A 1 -20.50 11.13 -1.34
CA MET A 1 -20.65 11.20 0.13
C MET A 1 -19.96 12.45 0.63
N PRO A 2 -20.50 13.13 1.66
CA PRO A 2 -19.81 14.25 2.31
C PRO A 2 -18.46 13.80 2.89
N HIS A 3 -17.54 14.75 3.09
CA HIS A 3 -16.26 14.46 3.72
C HIS A 3 -16.47 14.06 5.18
N PRO A 4 -15.77 13.03 5.71
CA PRO A 4 -15.95 12.60 7.08
C PRO A 4 -15.44 13.69 8.04
N VAL A 5 -16.21 13.95 9.10
CA VAL A 5 -15.88 14.99 10.09
C VAL A 5 -15.78 14.38 11.48
N THR A 6 -16.78 13.60 11.89
CA THR A 6 -16.86 12.98 13.22
C THR A 6 -16.02 11.71 13.32
N LYS A 7 -15.66 11.28 14.54
CA LYS A 7 -14.98 9.99 14.77
C LYS A 7 -15.71 8.84 14.10
N LEU A 8 -17.04 8.80 14.22
CA LEU A 8 -17.87 7.74 13.65
C LEU A 8 -17.77 7.71 12.11
N GLU A 9 -17.88 8.86 11.45
CA GLU A 9 -17.75 8.96 9.99
C GLU A 9 -16.35 8.60 9.51
N ILE A 10 -15.31 8.98 10.27
CA ILE A 10 -13.92 8.65 9.98
C ILE A 10 -13.70 7.13 10.09
N ILE A 11 -14.17 6.50 11.16
CA ILE A 11 -14.06 5.05 11.35
C ILE A 11 -14.81 4.30 10.24
N ALA A 12 -16.02 4.73 9.89
CA ALA A 12 -16.80 4.12 8.80
C ALA A 12 -16.09 4.28 7.43
N ALA A 13 -15.45 5.42 7.19
CA ALA A 13 -14.69 5.64 5.96
C ALA A 13 -13.42 4.78 5.89
N LEU A 14 -12.71 4.59 7.01
CA LEU A 14 -11.57 3.67 7.11
C LEU A 14 -12.01 2.21 6.90
N GLU A 15 -13.14 1.80 7.47
CA GLU A 15 -13.68 0.45 7.28
C GLU A 15 -14.04 0.20 5.80
N SER A 16 -14.75 1.14 5.18
CA SER A 16 -15.12 1.04 3.77
C SER A 16 -13.90 0.97 2.84
N ASN A 17 -12.85 1.75 3.13
CA ASN A 17 -11.58 1.66 2.42
C ASN A 17 -10.92 0.29 2.62
N ALA A 18 -10.84 -0.19 3.86
CA ALA A 18 -10.23 -1.47 4.18
C ALA A 18 -10.93 -2.64 3.45
N GLN A 19 -12.26 -2.66 3.44
CA GLN A 19 -13.05 -3.62 2.67
C GLN A 19 -12.74 -3.55 1.17
N SER A 20 -12.63 -2.35 0.62
CA SER A 20 -12.28 -2.15 -0.80
C SER A 20 -10.88 -2.63 -1.14
N ILE A 21 -9.92 -2.43 -0.23
CA ILE A 21 -8.54 -2.91 -0.37
C ILE A 21 -8.51 -4.44 -0.27
N VAL A 22 -9.09 -5.02 0.78
CA VAL A 22 -9.14 -6.48 0.97
C VAL A 22 -9.79 -7.17 -0.22
N ALA A 23 -10.95 -6.69 -0.68
CA ALA A 23 -11.65 -7.26 -1.83
C ALA A 23 -10.79 -7.18 -3.11
N PHE A 24 -10.11 -6.06 -3.33
CA PHE A 24 -9.24 -5.90 -4.50
C PHE A 24 -8.02 -6.82 -4.46
N PHE A 25 -7.28 -6.84 -3.35
CA PHE A 25 -6.07 -7.66 -3.24
C PHE A 25 -6.38 -9.15 -3.22
N SER A 26 -7.50 -9.57 -2.61
CA SER A 26 -7.96 -10.96 -2.63
C SER A 26 -8.33 -11.47 -4.03
N SER A 27 -8.51 -10.56 -5.00
CA SER A 27 -8.78 -10.92 -6.40
C SER A 27 -7.52 -11.10 -7.25
N LEU A 28 -6.35 -10.74 -6.72
CA LEU A 28 -5.06 -10.88 -7.43
C LEU A 28 -4.48 -12.27 -7.22
N SER A 29 -3.61 -12.70 -8.14
CA SER A 29 -2.79 -13.90 -7.97
C SER A 29 -1.43 -13.58 -7.35
N ASP A 30 -0.84 -14.54 -6.63
CA ASP A 30 0.49 -14.40 -6.04
C ASP A 30 1.56 -13.91 -7.02
N PRO A 31 1.71 -14.49 -8.24
CA PRO A 31 2.73 -14.01 -9.18
C PRO A 31 2.58 -12.54 -9.56
N LEU A 32 1.34 -12.04 -9.65
CA LEU A 32 1.07 -10.65 -9.98
C LEU A 32 1.27 -9.74 -8.77
N ALA A 33 0.79 -10.16 -7.60
CA ALA A 33 0.79 -9.33 -6.41
C ALA A 33 2.18 -9.23 -5.74
N LEU A 34 2.97 -10.30 -5.80
CA LEU A 34 4.30 -10.39 -5.19
C LEU A 34 5.42 -9.95 -6.14
N GLU A 35 5.10 -9.49 -7.37
CA GLU A 35 6.08 -8.84 -8.24
C GLU A 35 6.67 -7.58 -7.55
N GLY A 36 7.93 -7.28 -7.83
CA GLY A 36 8.61 -6.04 -7.41
C GLY A 36 9.67 -6.26 -6.35
N ASP A 37 10.29 -5.16 -5.93
CA ASP A 37 11.35 -5.13 -4.93
C ASP A 37 11.32 -3.84 -4.11
N ALA A 38 12.30 -3.69 -3.22
CA ALA A 38 12.41 -2.54 -2.31
C ALA A 38 12.59 -1.18 -3.02
N ASP A 39 13.13 -1.16 -4.24
CA ASP A 39 13.30 0.04 -5.08
C ASP A 39 12.13 0.22 -6.07
N HIS A 40 11.44 -0.87 -6.42
CA HIS A 40 10.35 -0.92 -7.39
C HIS A 40 9.15 -1.67 -6.80
N TRP A 41 8.42 -0.98 -5.91
CA TRP A 41 7.25 -1.55 -5.25
C TRP A 41 6.22 -2.09 -6.23
N GLY A 42 5.89 -3.38 -6.10
CA GLY A 42 4.67 -3.94 -6.67
C GLY A 42 3.51 -3.94 -5.68
N PRO A 43 2.40 -4.60 -6.03
CA PRO A 43 1.15 -4.52 -5.26
C PRO A 43 1.33 -4.84 -3.77
N ALA A 44 1.97 -5.97 -3.45
CA ALA A 44 2.12 -6.39 -2.06
C ALA A 44 2.99 -5.44 -1.23
N HIS A 45 3.97 -4.76 -1.84
CA HIS A 45 4.80 -3.77 -1.13
C HIS A 45 3.96 -2.59 -0.64
N HIS A 46 3.01 -2.12 -1.47
CA HIS A 46 2.05 -1.09 -1.04
C HIS A 46 1.17 -1.56 0.12
N LEU A 47 0.70 -2.81 0.09
CA LEU A 47 -0.14 -3.35 1.17
C LEU A 47 0.64 -3.54 2.49
N VAL A 48 1.88 -4.02 2.41
CA VAL A 48 2.77 -4.12 3.58
C VAL A 48 3.09 -2.74 4.14
N HIS A 49 3.29 -1.72 3.29
CA HIS A 49 3.46 -0.34 3.75
C HIS A 49 2.26 0.14 4.57
N LEU A 50 1.04 -0.04 4.06
CA LEU A 50 -0.20 0.32 4.76
C LEU A 50 -0.33 -0.45 6.08
N THR A 51 -0.03 -1.75 6.08
CA THR A 51 -0.06 -2.61 7.29
C THR A 51 0.87 -2.06 8.37
N ARG A 52 2.10 -1.67 8.01
CA ARG A 52 3.06 -1.11 8.96
C ARG A 52 2.65 0.27 9.47
N ALA A 53 2.05 1.09 8.63
CA ALA A 53 1.48 2.36 9.04
C ALA A 53 0.36 2.16 10.08
N ASN A 54 -0.54 1.19 9.83
CA ASN A 54 -1.59 0.80 10.78
C ASN A 54 -0.99 0.39 12.12
N VAL A 55 -0.05 -0.55 12.15
CA VAL A 55 0.60 -1.03 13.39
C VAL A 55 1.26 0.12 14.16
N SER A 56 1.95 1.03 13.46
CA SER A 56 2.64 2.15 14.11
C SER A 56 1.65 3.10 14.79
N VAL A 57 0.60 3.50 14.07
CA VAL A 57 -0.39 4.46 14.60
C VAL A 57 -1.30 3.80 15.62
N GLU A 58 -1.72 2.55 15.41
CA GLU A 58 -2.49 1.76 16.37
C GLU A 58 -1.78 1.71 17.73
N ARG A 59 -0.49 1.36 17.77
CA ARG A 59 0.31 1.37 19.00
C ARG A 59 0.36 2.74 19.66
N ALA A 60 0.46 3.80 18.86
CA ALA A 60 0.46 5.16 19.37
C ALA A 60 -0.92 5.56 19.96
N LEU A 61 -2.02 5.17 19.33
CA LEU A 61 -3.38 5.43 19.81
C LEU A 61 -3.72 4.66 21.09
N ARG A 62 -3.12 3.48 21.30
CA ARG A 62 -3.25 2.73 22.55
C ARG A 62 -2.32 3.21 23.66
N SER A 63 -1.39 4.10 23.35
CA SER A 63 -0.52 4.70 24.36
C SER A 63 -1.27 5.76 25.18
N VAL A 64 -1.01 5.78 26.50
CA VAL A 64 -1.66 6.71 27.44
C VAL A 64 -1.01 8.10 27.48
N THR A 65 0.02 8.38 26.66
CA THR A 65 0.87 9.57 26.81
C THR A 65 1.09 10.39 25.52
N LEU A 66 0.10 10.51 24.64
CA LEU A 66 0.27 11.37 23.47
C LEU A 66 0.36 12.86 23.89
N PRO A 67 1.31 13.63 23.34
CA PRO A 67 1.46 15.05 23.66
C PRO A 67 0.24 15.85 23.21
N LEU A 68 0.06 17.05 23.77
CA LEU A 68 -0.97 17.98 23.31
C LEU A 68 -0.56 18.63 21.99
N HIS A 69 -1.50 18.73 21.07
CA HIS A 69 -1.34 19.49 19.83
C HIS A 69 -1.42 21.00 20.15
N PRO A 70 -0.47 21.83 19.68
CA PRO A 70 -0.34 23.25 20.07
C PRO A 70 -1.60 24.10 19.86
N THR A 71 -2.39 23.76 18.85
CA THR A 71 -3.60 24.52 18.48
C THR A 71 -4.90 23.88 18.97
N ALA A 72 -4.87 22.61 19.38
CA ALA A 72 -6.05 21.79 19.62
C ALA A 72 -7.14 21.89 18.53
N ARG A 73 -6.75 22.17 17.29
CA ARG A 73 -7.66 22.39 16.15
C ARG A 73 -7.20 21.59 14.94
N SER A 74 -8.08 20.72 14.47
CA SER A 74 -7.85 19.93 13.27
C SER A 74 -8.25 20.66 12.00
N ARG A 75 -7.47 20.42 10.94
CA ARG A 75 -7.83 20.64 9.54
C ARG A 75 -8.99 19.73 9.13
N THR A 76 -9.73 20.18 8.13
CA THR A 76 -10.74 19.39 7.43
C THR A 76 -10.10 18.30 6.56
N TYR A 77 -10.89 17.29 6.16
CA TYR A 77 -10.44 16.26 5.21
C TYR A 77 -9.83 16.86 3.92
N ALA A 78 -10.43 17.91 3.37
CA ALA A 78 -9.97 18.53 2.14
C ALA A 78 -8.59 19.18 2.31
N GLU A 79 -8.37 19.85 3.45
CA GLU A 79 -7.09 20.46 3.82
C GLU A 79 -6.03 19.40 4.12
N VAL A 80 -6.37 18.31 4.83
CA VAL A 80 -5.45 17.18 5.06
C VAL A 80 -5.03 16.55 3.74
N ARG A 81 -5.97 16.32 2.81
CA ARG A 81 -5.65 15.80 1.48
C ARG A 81 -4.73 16.75 0.70
N GLY A 82 -5.00 18.05 0.75
CA GLY A 82 -4.15 19.06 0.11
C GLY A 82 -2.74 19.05 0.68
N ALA A 83 -2.62 19.06 2.02
CA ALA A 83 -1.34 19.00 2.72
C ALA A 83 -0.56 17.71 2.41
N ALA A 84 -1.23 16.56 2.33
CA ALA A 84 -0.61 15.29 1.93
C ALA A 84 -0.06 15.34 0.50
N ALA A 85 -0.83 15.90 -0.45
CA ALA A 85 -0.38 16.07 -1.83
C ALA A 85 0.82 17.03 -1.93
N SER A 86 0.79 18.14 -1.21
CA SER A 86 1.91 19.10 -1.14
C SER A 86 3.17 18.48 -0.51
N ALA A 87 3.01 17.73 0.58
CA ALA A 87 4.13 17.05 1.25
C ALA A 87 4.80 16.02 0.33
N LEU A 88 4.00 15.26 -0.42
CA LEU A 88 4.51 14.29 -1.39
C LEU A 88 5.25 15.00 -2.54
N ALA A 89 4.67 16.06 -3.11
CA ALA A 89 5.28 16.82 -4.20
C ALA A 89 6.57 17.55 -3.78
N GLY A 90 6.66 17.96 -2.51
CA GLY A 90 7.84 18.63 -1.95
C GLY A 90 8.95 17.68 -1.49
N THR A 91 8.74 16.35 -1.52
CA THR A 91 9.74 15.37 -1.09
C THR A 91 10.48 14.82 -2.30
N SER A 92 11.82 14.81 -2.26
CA SER A 92 12.62 14.26 -3.36
C SER A 92 12.37 12.77 -3.57
N LYS A 93 12.52 12.31 -4.82
CA LYS A 93 12.37 10.90 -5.18
C LYS A 93 13.34 10.02 -4.37
N GLU A 94 14.56 10.48 -4.16
CA GLU A 94 15.60 9.76 -3.43
C GLU A 94 15.19 9.55 -1.96
N ARG A 95 14.62 10.57 -1.32
CA ARG A 95 14.12 10.45 0.05
C ARG A 95 12.92 9.50 0.15
N LEU A 96 12.00 9.56 -0.82
CA LEU A 96 10.86 8.63 -0.86
C LEU A 96 11.32 7.18 -1.06
N LEU A 97 12.32 6.94 -1.92
CA LEU A 97 12.93 5.63 -2.12
C LEU A 97 13.64 5.13 -0.86
N GLU A 98 14.39 5.97 -0.17
CA GLU A 98 15.04 5.62 1.10
C GLU A 98 14.02 5.20 2.16
N MET A 99 12.94 5.97 2.33
CA MET A 99 11.84 5.60 3.23
C MET A 99 11.17 4.28 2.79
N GLY A 100 11.01 4.09 1.49
CA GLY A 100 10.36 2.94 0.89
C GLY A 100 11.15 1.63 1.01
N ARG A 101 12.48 1.69 0.96
CA ARG A 101 13.36 0.51 1.06
C ARG A 101 13.26 -0.25 2.38
N THR A 102 12.61 0.34 3.38
CA THR A 102 12.33 -0.36 4.63
C THR A 102 11.28 -1.47 4.46
N VAL A 103 10.45 -1.44 3.40
CA VAL A 103 9.40 -2.44 3.13
C VAL A 103 10.02 -3.66 2.46
N VAL A 104 9.97 -4.79 3.18
CA VAL A 104 10.54 -6.08 2.75
C VAL A 104 9.45 -7.14 2.90
N ILE A 105 9.35 -8.01 1.89
CA ILE A 105 8.44 -9.16 1.86
C ILE A 105 9.31 -10.43 1.92
N ALA A 106 8.95 -11.37 2.79
CA ALA A 106 9.64 -12.65 2.89
C ALA A 106 9.43 -13.47 1.60
N SER A 107 10.45 -14.23 1.19
CA SER A 107 10.42 -14.98 -0.07
C SER A 107 9.36 -16.10 -0.12
N ASP A 108 8.90 -16.55 1.04
CA ASP A 108 7.88 -17.58 1.24
C ASP A 108 6.51 -17.02 1.63
N ALA A 109 6.33 -15.70 1.63
CA ALA A 109 5.06 -15.08 1.98
C ALA A 109 3.98 -15.37 0.91
N ALA A 110 2.80 -15.80 1.36
CA ALA A 110 1.61 -15.87 0.52
C ALA A 110 0.86 -14.53 0.51
N LEU A 111 0.20 -14.18 -0.59
CA LEU A 111 -0.60 -12.96 -0.65
C LEU A 111 -1.72 -12.96 0.39
N ALA A 112 -2.35 -14.12 0.62
CA ALA A 112 -3.41 -14.29 1.60
C ALA A 112 -2.97 -13.84 3.00
N ASP A 113 -1.78 -14.22 3.45
CA ASP A 113 -1.24 -13.82 4.75
C ASP A 113 -1.01 -12.30 4.84
N ILE A 114 -0.57 -11.68 3.74
CA ILE A 114 -0.38 -10.22 3.67
C ILE A 114 -1.72 -9.49 3.73
N VAL A 115 -2.75 -10.01 3.04
CA VAL A 115 -4.11 -9.47 3.07
C VAL A 115 -4.72 -9.59 4.46
N ASP A 116 -4.58 -10.75 5.11
CA ASP A 116 -5.08 -11.00 6.46
C ASP A 116 -4.37 -10.10 7.48
N ALA A 117 -3.06 -9.91 7.36
CA ALA A 117 -2.31 -8.98 8.20
C ALA A 117 -2.80 -7.53 8.04
N PHE A 118 -3.06 -7.07 6.81
CA PHE A 118 -3.64 -5.76 6.58
C PHE A 118 -5.05 -5.66 7.20
N ALA A 119 -5.91 -6.65 6.97
CA ALA A 119 -7.27 -6.65 7.47
C ALA A 119 -7.32 -6.58 9.01
N SER A 120 -6.50 -7.40 9.68
CA SER A 120 -6.37 -7.40 11.15
C SER A 120 -5.88 -6.06 11.67
N THR A 121 -4.74 -5.56 11.17
CA THR A 121 -4.14 -4.31 11.66
C THR A 121 -5.01 -3.09 11.36
N SER A 122 -5.75 -3.10 10.25
CA SER A 122 -6.72 -2.06 9.92
C SER A 122 -7.92 -2.07 10.89
N ALA A 123 -8.39 -3.26 11.30
CA ALA A 123 -9.41 -3.38 12.34
C ALA A 123 -8.89 -2.91 13.71
N GLU A 124 -7.69 -3.33 14.11
CA GLU A 124 -7.06 -2.93 15.37
C GLU A 124 -6.86 -1.41 15.46
N LEU A 125 -6.49 -0.75 14.35
CA LEU A 125 -6.40 0.71 14.27
C LEU A 125 -7.75 1.38 14.52
N ARG A 126 -8.83 0.89 13.89
CA ARG A 126 -10.19 1.41 14.09
C ARG A 126 -10.67 1.19 15.52
N ASP A 127 -10.39 0.02 16.08
CA ASP A 127 -10.71 -0.29 17.47
C ASP A 127 -9.97 0.67 18.42
N ALA A 128 -8.68 0.90 18.20
CA ALA A 128 -7.91 1.87 18.98
C ALA A 128 -8.46 3.28 18.83
N ALA A 129 -8.85 3.71 17.63
CA ALA A 129 -9.47 5.02 17.42
C ALA A 129 -10.84 5.13 18.12
N SER A 130 -11.61 4.04 18.20
CA SER A 130 -12.95 4.03 18.79
C SER A 130 -12.97 4.38 20.29
N THR A 131 -11.89 4.06 21.02
CA THR A 131 -11.78 4.28 22.47
C THR A 131 -11.56 5.75 22.84
N TRP A 132 -11.21 6.60 21.87
CA TRP A 132 -10.95 8.01 22.10
C TRP A 132 -12.26 8.81 22.21
N ALA A 133 -12.29 9.80 23.12
CA ALA A 133 -13.35 10.79 23.12
C ALA A 133 -13.27 11.67 21.86
N GLU A 134 -14.42 12.15 21.37
CA GLU A 134 -14.50 12.92 20.13
C GLU A 134 -13.58 14.15 20.14
N ASP A 135 -13.64 14.92 21.21
CA ASP A 135 -12.87 16.14 21.42
C ASP A 135 -11.37 15.89 21.71
N ALA A 136 -11.02 14.70 22.21
CA ALA A 136 -9.64 14.30 22.42
C ALA A 136 -8.88 14.11 21.10
N LEU A 137 -9.58 13.77 20.01
CA LEU A 137 -8.96 13.59 18.70
C LEU A 137 -8.32 14.89 18.16
N ASP A 138 -8.85 16.04 18.55
CA ASP A 138 -8.34 17.36 18.13
C ASP A 138 -7.23 17.88 19.05
N ARG A 139 -7.14 17.35 20.28
CA ARG A 139 -6.23 17.84 21.33
C ARG A 139 -4.87 17.17 21.36
N HIS A 140 -4.73 15.95 20.87
CA HIS A 140 -3.49 15.19 20.97
C HIS A 140 -2.77 15.12 19.63
N ALA A 141 -1.44 15.04 19.68
CA ALA A 141 -0.57 15.12 18.52
C ALA A 141 0.11 13.78 18.19
N LEU A 142 0.31 13.54 16.90
CA LEU A 142 1.12 12.45 16.35
C LEU A 142 2.08 13.02 15.29
N ALA A 143 3.33 12.57 15.31
CA ALA A 143 4.31 12.94 14.31
C ALA A 143 4.11 12.13 13.01
N HIS A 144 4.00 12.82 11.88
CA HIS A 144 3.98 12.23 10.55
C HIS A 144 5.29 12.50 9.80
N PRO A 145 5.92 11.48 9.18
CA PRO A 145 7.24 11.63 8.55
C PRO A 145 7.36 12.69 7.45
N LEU A 146 6.26 12.97 6.74
CA LEU A 146 6.23 13.94 5.64
C LEU A 146 5.43 15.21 5.95
N MET A 147 4.51 15.16 6.92
CA MET A 147 3.54 16.24 7.17
C MET A 147 3.81 16.96 8.49
N GLY A 148 4.82 16.52 9.25
CA GLY A 148 5.11 17.06 10.57
C GLY A 148 4.06 16.64 11.58
N GLU A 149 3.74 17.52 12.50
CA GLU A 149 2.78 17.25 13.57
C GLU A 149 1.33 17.31 13.05
N LEU A 150 0.56 16.28 13.38
CA LEU A 150 -0.87 16.16 13.07
C LEU A 150 -1.65 15.99 14.38
N THR A 151 -2.89 16.47 14.44
CA THR A 151 -3.81 15.97 15.47
C THR A 151 -4.11 14.49 15.24
N VAL A 152 -4.63 13.78 16.25
CA VAL A 152 -5.11 12.41 16.08
C VAL A 152 -6.21 12.35 15.01
N ARG A 153 -7.14 13.31 14.98
CA ARG A 153 -8.17 13.40 13.93
C ARG A 153 -7.55 13.53 12.55
N GLU A 154 -6.57 14.42 12.39
CA GLU A 154 -5.88 14.64 11.12
C GLU A 154 -5.09 13.40 10.68
N MET A 155 -4.47 12.68 11.61
CA MET A 155 -3.80 11.40 11.30
C MET A 155 -4.81 10.39 10.76
N LEU A 156 -5.98 10.23 11.39
CA LEU A 156 -7.01 9.30 10.91
C LEU A 156 -7.60 9.74 9.55
N LEU A 157 -7.81 11.05 9.34
CA LEU A 157 -8.21 11.59 8.04
C LEU A 157 -7.14 11.35 6.97
N PHE A 158 -5.86 11.49 7.33
CA PHE A 158 -4.73 11.18 6.45
C PHE A 158 -4.75 9.70 6.05
N PHE A 159 -5.04 8.77 6.96
CA PHE A 159 -5.11 7.34 6.64
C PHE A 159 -6.16 7.05 5.56
N ILE A 160 -7.32 7.72 5.60
CA ILE A 160 -8.34 7.60 4.54
C ILE A 160 -7.77 8.06 3.18
N VAL A 161 -7.01 9.15 3.14
CA VAL A 161 -6.37 9.67 1.92
C VAL A 161 -5.26 8.72 1.45
N HIS A 162 -4.46 8.22 2.39
CA HIS A 162 -3.28 7.40 2.19
C HIS A 162 -3.63 6.02 1.60
N GLU A 163 -4.60 5.33 2.18
CA GLU A 163 -5.12 4.05 1.69
C GLU A 163 -5.64 4.18 0.26
N ARG A 164 -6.43 5.23 -0.02
CA ARG A 164 -6.97 5.50 -1.37
C ARG A 164 -5.86 5.81 -2.37
N HIS A 165 -4.84 6.55 -1.95
CA HIS A 165 -3.69 6.87 -2.79
C HIS A 165 -2.95 5.60 -3.21
N HIS A 166 -2.62 4.72 -2.25
CA HIS A 166 -1.93 3.48 -2.54
C HIS A 166 -2.77 2.50 -3.37
N LEU A 167 -4.05 2.34 -3.06
CA LEU A 167 -4.95 1.52 -3.89
C LEU A 167 -5.02 2.04 -5.34
N LYS A 168 -5.06 3.36 -5.52
CA LYS A 168 -5.04 3.98 -6.85
C LYS A 168 -3.74 3.68 -7.60
N ILE A 169 -2.58 3.84 -6.95
CA ILE A 169 -1.28 3.53 -7.58
C ILE A 169 -1.26 2.10 -8.11
N VAL A 170 -1.68 1.14 -7.28
CA VAL A 170 -1.67 -0.28 -7.66
C VAL A 170 -2.63 -0.53 -8.82
N ARG A 171 -3.87 -0.03 -8.77
CA ARG A 171 -4.84 -0.17 -9.86
C ARG A 171 -4.33 0.41 -11.18
N THR A 172 -3.84 1.64 -11.16
CA THR A 172 -3.32 2.31 -12.36
C THR A 172 -2.13 1.55 -12.96
N ARG A 173 -1.24 1.00 -12.12
CA ARG A 173 -0.13 0.15 -12.60
C ARG A 173 -0.67 -1.08 -13.33
N LEU A 174 -1.60 -1.82 -12.73
CA LEU A 174 -2.15 -3.05 -13.31
C LEU A 174 -2.98 -2.79 -14.57
N GLU A 175 -3.70 -1.68 -14.64
CA GLU A 175 -4.44 -1.25 -15.85
C GLU A 175 -3.51 -0.84 -17.00
N SER A 176 -2.30 -0.38 -16.68
CA SER A 176 -1.31 0.06 -17.67
C SER A 176 -0.40 -1.07 -18.18
N GLN A 177 -0.46 -2.26 -17.59
CA GLN A 177 0.27 -3.43 -18.09
C GLN A 177 -0.44 -3.96 -19.35
N PRO A 178 0.28 -4.24 -20.45
CA PRO A 178 -0.32 -4.90 -21.60
C PRO A 178 -0.89 -6.27 -21.16
N PRO A 179 -1.97 -6.76 -21.77
CA PRO A 179 -2.48 -8.09 -21.46
C PRO A 179 -1.33 -9.08 -21.63
N THR A 180 -0.96 -9.77 -20.56
CA THR A 180 -0.01 -10.88 -20.62
C THR A 180 -0.49 -11.83 -21.70
N GLU A 181 0.27 -11.91 -22.81
CA GLU A 181 0.07 -12.97 -23.79
C GLU A 181 0.11 -14.28 -23.01
N SER A 182 -1.02 -15.00 -23.01
CA SER A 182 -1.00 -16.36 -22.51
C SER A 182 0.03 -17.08 -23.36
N LEU A 183 1.15 -17.48 -22.77
CA LEU A 183 2.06 -18.45 -23.35
C LEU A 183 1.29 -19.79 -23.38
N GLY A 184 0.39 -19.87 -24.35
CA GLY A 184 -0.32 -21.06 -24.73
C GLY A 184 0.69 -22.02 -25.33
N ARG A 185 0.93 -23.08 -24.57
CA ARG A 185 1.15 -24.45 -25.04
C ARG A 185 2.18 -24.64 -26.17
N ARG A 186 3.30 -25.24 -25.77
CA ARG A 186 4.23 -25.98 -26.62
C ARG A 186 3.48 -26.86 -27.62
N ASP A 187 3.82 -26.75 -28.90
CA ASP A 187 3.79 -27.90 -29.80
C ASP A 187 5.24 -28.32 -30.05
N GLU A 188 5.65 -29.33 -29.28
CA GLU A 188 6.77 -30.19 -29.64
C GLU A 188 6.36 -31.03 -30.85
N ALA A 189 6.91 -30.73 -32.01
CA ALA A 189 6.92 -31.66 -33.13
C ALA A 189 8.19 -31.47 -33.97
N GLY A 190 9.04 -32.51 -33.99
CA GLY A 190 10.01 -32.71 -35.07
C GLY A 190 11.49 -32.56 -34.68
N ARG A 191 11.99 -33.45 -33.81
CA ARG A 191 13.38 -33.92 -33.98
C ARG A 191 13.41 -34.99 -35.06
N ASP A 192 14.56 -35.02 -35.73
CA ASP A 192 15.15 -36.13 -36.48
C ASP A 192 14.87 -36.18 -37.99
N ARG A 193 15.80 -35.58 -38.77
CA ARG A 193 16.46 -36.29 -39.87
C ARG A 193 17.94 -35.93 -39.89
N GLY A 194 18.75 -36.90 -39.50
CA GLY A 194 20.19 -36.89 -39.75
C GLY A 194 20.55 -37.06 -41.23
N ARG A 195 21.85 -36.85 -41.44
CA ARG A 195 22.78 -37.49 -42.39
C ARG A 195 23.43 -36.54 -43.38
N ASP A 196 24.49 -35.95 -42.85
CA ASP A 196 25.76 -35.66 -43.50
C ASP A 196 26.15 -36.79 -44.49
N ASP A 197 26.33 -36.46 -45.76
CA ASP A 197 27.06 -37.32 -46.68
C ASP A 197 28.01 -36.50 -47.56
N ARG A 198 29.26 -36.96 -47.55
CA ARG A 198 30.45 -36.34 -48.10
C ARG A 198 30.49 -36.51 -49.61
N ARG A 199 31.03 -35.53 -50.35
CA ARG A 199 31.87 -35.79 -51.54
C ARG A 199 33.01 -34.78 -51.65
N GLY A 200 34.23 -35.24 -51.38
CA GLY A 200 35.48 -34.67 -51.91
C GLY A 200 35.58 -34.95 -53.41
N ARG A 201 36.04 -33.99 -54.22
CA ARG A 201 37.42 -33.78 -54.68
C ARG A 201 38.05 -34.97 -55.42
N ASP A 202 38.19 -34.75 -56.73
CA ASP A 202 39.39 -34.88 -57.56
C ASP A 202 40.39 -36.00 -57.25
N LEU A 203 40.59 -36.88 -58.24
CA LEU A 203 41.93 -37.29 -58.69
C LEU A 203 41.89 -37.66 -60.19
N ALA A 204 42.97 -37.25 -60.87
CA ALA A 204 43.44 -37.73 -62.16
C ALA A 204 43.97 -39.18 -62.08
#